data_AF-A0A7V8K1L6-F1
#
_entry.id   AF-A0A7V8K1L6-F1
#
_cell.length_a   1.000
_cell.length_b   1.000
_cell.length_c   1.000
_cell.angle_alpha   90.00
_cell.angle_beta   90.00
_cell.angle_gamma   90.00
#
_symmetry.space_group_name_H-M   'P 1'
#
loop_
_entity.id
_entity.type
_entity.pdbx_description
1 polymer ?
#
loop_
_entity_poly.entity_id
_entity_poly.type
_entity_poly.pdbx_seq_one_letter_code
_entity_poly.pdbx_strand_id
1 'polypeptide(L)' 'MPLLKARMGDACKSYTIDKGLAGGAPGAKPTYVGMCHVFCDSVEAFQGAFGPHAKEILGDVRNYTDIAPVMQISEVVVG' A
#
# COMPACT_ATOMS: atom_id res chain seq x y z
N MET A 1 3.92 -7.69 -0.01
CA MET A 1 3.43 -7.22 1.30
C MET A 1 2.89 -8.39 2.13
N PRO A 2 3.77 -9.29 2.64
CA PRO A 2 3.33 -10.54 3.24
C PRO A 2 2.54 -10.37 4.55
N LEU A 3 3.02 -9.53 5.47
CA LEU A 3 2.35 -9.27 6.75
C LEU A 3 0.93 -8.73 6.56
N LEU A 4 0.78 -7.69 5.72
CA LEU A 4 -0.54 -7.11 5.41
C LEU A 4 -1.48 -8.15 4.80
N LYS A 5 -1.03 -8.92 3.79
CA LYS A 5 -1.87 -9.95 3.17
C LYS A 5 -2.26 -11.05 4.17
N ALA A 6 -1.36 -11.44 5.07
CA ALA A 6 -1.65 -12.42 6.11
C ALA A 6 -2.69 -11.92 7.12
N ARG A 7 -2.67 -10.63 7.48
CA ARG A 7 -3.64 -10.01 8.40
C ARG A 7 -4.99 -9.75 7.75
N MET A 8 -5.00 -9.28 6.51
CA MET A 8 -6.23 -8.95 5.81
C MET A 8 -6.94 -10.18 5.22
N GLY A 9 -6.24 -11.31 5.08
CA GLY A 9 -6.82 -12.54 4.53
C GLY A 9 -7.45 -12.29 3.15
N ASP A 10 -8.65 -12.79 2.95
CA ASP A 10 -9.36 -12.70 1.66
C ASP A 10 -9.86 -11.29 1.31
N ALA A 11 -9.88 -10.35 2.28
CA ALA A 11 -10.23 -8.96 1.99
C ALA A 11 -9.18 -8.28 1.09
N CYS A 12 -7.90 -8.68 1.19
CA CYS A 12 -6.86 -8.29 0.25
C CYS A 12 -6.88 -9.24 -0.95
N LYS A 13 -7.61 -8.88 -2.02
CA LYS A 13 -7.77 -9.71 -3.23
C LYS A 13 -6.45 -9.88 -3.96
N SER A 14 -5.71 -8.79 -4.09
CA SER A 14 -4.37 -8.75 -4.67
C SER A 14 -3.62 -7.53 -4.15
N TYR A 15 -2.31 -7.48 -4.40
CA TYR A 15 -1.53 -6.26 -4.20
C TYR A 15 -0.42 -6.13 -5.24
N THR A 16 0.00 -4.91 -5.53
CA THR A 16 1.21 -4.61 -6.30
C THR A 16 2.30 -4.03 -5.41
N ILE A 17 3.54 -4.09 -5.91
CA ILE A 17 4.67 -3.36 -5.34
C ILE A 17 5.39 -2.70 -6.51
N ASP A 18 5.46 -1.39 -6.46
CA ASP A 18 5.98 -0.54 -7.53
C ASP A 18 7.25 0.15 -7.02
N LYS A 19 8.34 0.04 -7.76
CA LYS A 19 9.61 0.72 -7.45
C LYS A 19 9.73 1.99 -8.29
N GLY A 20 9.91 3.14 -7.65
CA GLY A 20 10.13 4.39 -8.34
C GLY A 20 11.43 4.37 -9.15
N LEU A 21 11.35 4.71 -10.44
CA LEU A 21 12.51 4.75 -11.34
C LEU A 21 12.93 6.19 -11.68
N ALA A 22 11.98 7.02 -12.12
CA ALA A 22 12.24 8.39 -12.55
C ALA A 22 10.96 9.25 -12.47
N GLY A 23 11.14 10.57 -12.54
CA GLY A 23 10.07 11.56 -12.75
C GLY A 23 9.89 11.90 -14.24
N GLY A 24 9.04 12.89 -14.54
CA GLY A 24 8.66 13.24 -15.91
C GLY A 24 9.73 13.96 -16.75
N ALA A 25 10.78 14.50 -16.14
CA ALA A 25 11.88 15.19 -16.85
C ALA A 25 13.15 14.31 -16.92
N PRO A 26 14.02 14.49 -17.93
CA PRO A 26 15.30 13.77 -18.00
C PRO A 26 16.12 13.92 -16.72
N GLY A 27 16.51 12.79 -16.12
CA GLY A 27 17.29 12.76 -14.87
C GLY A 27 16.51 13.09 -13.59
N ALA A 28 15.20 13.39 -13.67
CA ALA A 28 14.40 13.64 -12.48
C ALA A 28 14.20 12.36 -11.66
N LYS A 29 14.34 12.49 -10.34
CA LYS A 29 14.06 11.40 -9.39
C LYS A 29 12.54 11.11 -9.34
N PRO A 30 12.13 9.87 -9.00
CA PRO A 30 10.72 9.56 -8.80
C PRO A 30 10.15 10.33 -7.61
N THR A 31 8.87 10.69 -7.69
CA THR A 31 8.15 11.34 -6.58
C THR A 31 8.00 10.39 -5.39
N TYR A 32 7.71 9.12 -5.65
CA TYR A 32 7.65 8.05 -4.65
C TYR A 32 8.73 7.01 -4.94
N VAL A 33 9.60 6.72 -3.97
CA VAL A 33 10.65 5.68 -4.11
C VAL A 33 10.06 4.27 -4.18
N GLY A 34 8.89 4.07 -3.56
CA GLY A 34 8.09 2.86 -3.65
C GLY A 34 6.61 3.15 -3.44
N MET A 35 5.76 2.37 -4.07
CA MET A 35 4.32 2.40 -3.90
C MET A 35 3.81 0.96 -3.77
N CYS A 36 2.63 0.81 -3.18
CA CYS A 36 1.90 -0.45 -3.22
C CYS A 36 0.42 -0.13 -3.37
N HIS A 37 -0.29 -0.96 -4.11
CA HIS A 37 -1.73 -0.89 -4.25
C HIS A 37 -2.31 -2.15 -3.67
N VAL A 38 -3.26 -2.01 -2.73
CA VAL A 38 -3.98 -3.12 -2.10
C VAL A 38 -5.41 -3.09 -2.62
N PHE A 39 -5.82 -4.16 -3.28
CA PHE A 39 -7.15 -4.25 -3.89
C PHE A 39 -8.11 -4.98 -2.97
N CYS A 40 -9.25 -4.35 -2.67
CA CYS A 40 -10.31 -4.87 -1.81
C CYS A 40 -11.66 -4.70 -2.52
N ASP A 41 -12.65 -5.52 -2.18
CA ASP A 41 -13.99 -5.45 -2.81
C ASP A 41 -14.75 -4.15 -2.43
N SER A 42 -14.44 -3.55 -1.26
CA SER A 42 -15.00 -2.26 -0.84
C SER A 42 -14.12 -1.58 0.22
N VAL A 43 -14.44 -0.32 0.55
CA VAL A 43 -13.79 0.43 1.64
C VAL A 43 -14.09 -0.21 2.99
N GLU A 44 -15.30 -0.71 3.20
CA GLU A 44 -15.72 -1.39 4.42
C GLU A 44 -14.96 -2.71 4.62
N ALA A 45 -14.76 -3.47 3.54
CA ALA A 45 -13.96 -4.69 3.57
C ALA A 45 -12.50 -4.37 3.96
N PHE A 46 -11.93 -3.30 3.39
CA PHE A 46 -10.60 -2.82 3.78
C PHE A 46 -10.56 -2.43 5.25
N GLN A 47 -11.47 -1.59 5.72
CA GLN A 47 -11.48 -1.09 7.10
C GLN A 47 -11.68 -2.20 8.13
N GLY A 48 -12.59 -3.14 7.86
CA GLY A 48 -12.86 -4.28 8.74
C GLY A 48 -11.67 -5.23 8.86
N ALA A 49 -10.90 -5.42 7.78
CA ALA A 49 -9.74 -6.31 7.76
C ALA A 49 -8.44 -5.63 8.20
N PHE A 50 -8.22 -4.36 7.82
CA PHE A 50 -7.01 -3.61 8.15
C PHE A 50 -7.08 -3.01 9.56
N GLY A 51 -8.22 -2.42 9.95
CA GLY A 51 -8.40 -1.67 11.19
C GLY A 51 -7.93 -2.39 12.46
N PRO A 52 -8.35 -3.66 12.69
CA PRO A 52 -7.91 -4.44 13.84
C PRO A 52 -6.38 -4.66 13.91
N HIS A 53 -5.69 -4.56 12.79
CA HIS A 53 -4.26 -4.83 12.65
C HIS A 53 -3.42 -3.59 12.28
N ALA A 54 -4.05 -2.41 12.20
CA ALA A 54 -3.42 -1.19 11.67
C ALA A 54 -2.14 -0.82 12.44
N LYS A 55 -2.14 -0.94 13.77
CA LYS A 55 -0.95 -0.64 14.60
C LYS A 55 0.23 -1.55 14.28
N GLU A 56 -0.01 -2.84 14.08
CA GLU A 56 1.05 -3.80 13.73
C GLU A 56 1.59 -3.53 12.33
N ILE A 57 0.69 -3.35 11.35
CA ILE A 57 1.07 -3.14 9.96
C ILE A 57 1.84 -1.82 9.79
N LEU A 58 1.35 -0.72 10.39
CA LEU A 58 2.02 0.58 10.33
C LEU A 58 3.32 0.59 11.15
N GLY A 59 3.39 -0.21 12.23
CA GLY A 59 4.59 -0.38 13.03
C GLY A 59 5.73 -1.09 12.28
N ASP A 60 5.39 -1.98 11.34
CA ASP A 60 6.36 -2.71 10.52
C ASP A 60 7.11 -1.82 9.52
N VAL A 61 6.56 -0.65 9.16
CA VAL A 61 7.19 0.30 8.21
C VAL A 61 8.63 0.62 8.59
N ARG A 62 8.88 0.82 9.89
CA ARG A 62 10.20 1.17 10.42
C ARG A 62 11.27 0.11 10.19
N ASN A 63 10.87 -1.13 9.89
CA ASN A 63 11.79 -2.23 9.65
C ASN A 63 12.44 -2.15 8.26
N TYR A 64 11.90 -1.33 7.35
CA TYR A 64 12.40 -1.23 5.98
C TYR A 64 12.54 0.20 5.45
N THR A 65 12.01 1.22 6.13
CA THR A 65 12.26 2.62 5.81
C THR A 65 11.98 3.54 7.00
N ASP A 66 12.60 4.71 7.01
CA ASP A 66 12.31 5.83 7.90
C ASP A 66 11.29 6.83 7.29
N ILE A 67 10.91 6.63 6.03
CA ILE A 67 9.95 7.47 5.33
C ILE A 67 8.54 7.19 5.85
N ALA A 68 7.83 8.24 6.29
CA ALA A 68 6.41 8.16 6.58
C ALA A 68 5.60 8.02 5.27
N PRO A 69 4.82 6.93 5.09
CA PRO A 69 4.06 6.73 3.85
C PRO A 69 2.85 7.67 3.79
N VAL A 70 2.42 7.99 2.57
CA VAL A 70 1.14 8.66 2.32
C VAL A 70 0.09 7.59 2.05
N MET A 71 -1.08 7.69 2.70
CA MET A 71 -2.20 6.77 2.52
C MET A 71 -3.31 7.44 1.71
N GLN A 72 -3.77 6.76 0.65
CA GLN A 72 -4.88 7.20 -0.18
C GLN A 72 -5.82 6.02 -0.45
N ILE A 73 -7.12 6.26 -0.35
CA ILE A 73 -8.17 5.32 -0.76
C ILE A 73 -8.72 5.80 -2.09
N SER A 74 -8.78 4.92 -3.08
CA SER A 74 -9.23 5.24 -4.44
C SER A 74 -10.28 4.24 -4.90
N GLU A 75 -11.21 4.69 -5.72
CA GLU A 75 -12.04 3.80 -6.53
C GLU A 75 -11.22 3.37 -7.76
N VAL A 76 -11.21 2.07 -8.06
CA VAL A 76 -10.58 1.54 -9.28
C VAL A 76 -11.60 1.68 -10.42
N VAL A 77 -11.48 2.76 -11.18
CA VAL A 77 -12.39 3.06 -12.30
C VAL A 77 -12.12 2.13 -13.51
N VAL A 78 -10.86 1.70 -13.70
CA VAL A 78 -10.42 0.74 -14.72
C VAL A 78 -9.28 -0.10 -14.13
N GLY A 79 -9.29 -1.42 -14.39
CA GLY A 79 -8.31 -2.37 -13.88
C GLY A 79 -8.05 -3.54 -14.81
#